data_AF-A0A2A4CPB3-F1
#
_entry.id   AF-A0A2A4CPB3-F1
#
_cell.length_a   1.000
_cell.length_b   1.000
_cell.length_c   1.000
_cell.angle_alpha   90.00
_cell.angle_beta   90.00
_cell.angle_gamma   90.00
#
_symmetry.space_group_name_H-M   'P 1'
#
loop_
_entity.id
_entity.type
_entity.pdbx_description
1 polymer ?
#
loop_
_entity_poly.entity_id
_entity_poly.type
_entity_poly.pdbx_seq_one_letter_code
_entity_poly.pdbx_strand_id
1 'polypeptide(L)' 'MIRLMSIIYALAGPTLAGILITAALVMNMFTVKAMIVTAAIGFVVALPISWYVAKMINENA' A
#
# COMPACT_ATOMS: atom_id res chain seq x y z
N MET A 1 9.34 -12.62 -12.70
CA MET A 1 9.11 -11.16 -12.64
C MET A 1 7.69 -10.78 -12.18
N ILE A 2 6.63 -11.05 -12.96
CA ILE A 2 5.25 -10.68 -12.57
C ILE A 2 4.76 -11.42 -11.31
N ARG A 3 5.08 -12.72 -11.16
CA ARG A 3 4.69 -13.51 -9.98
C ARG A 3 5.28 -12.99 -8.66
N LEU A 4 6.51 -12.47 -8.67
CA LEU A 4 7.14 -11.92 -7.47
C LEU A 4 6.51 -10.56 -7.12
N MET A 5 6.36 -9.68 -8.12
CA MET A 5 5.70 -8.39 -7.96
C MET A 5 4.26 -8.57 -7.45
N SER A 6 3.50 -9.53 -7.97
CA SER A 6 2.11 -9.76 -7.56
C SER A 6 1.98 -10.22 -6.10
N ILE A 7 2.92 -11.05 -5.63
CA ILE A 7 2.95 -11.49 -4.22
C ILE A 7 3.31 -10.31 -3.31
N ILE A 8 4.32 -9.52 -3.69
CA ILE A 8 4.71 -8.31 -2.94
C ILE A 8 3.55 -7.30 -2.91
N TYR A 9 2.87 -7.07 -4.04
CA TYR A 9 1.73 -6.16 -4.12
C TYR A 9 0.53 -6.64 -3.30
N ALA A 10 0.23 -7.95 -3.34
CA ALA A 10 -0.85 -8.54 -2.55
C ALA A 10 -0.65 -8.38 -1.05
N LEU A 11 0.61 -8.29 -0.59
CA LEU A 11 0.93 -8.01 0.81
C LEU A 11 1.02 -6.50 1.08
N ALA A 12 1.81 -5.77 0.29
CA ALA A 12 2.13 -4.34 0.47
C ALA A 12 0.89 -3.45 0.30
N GLY A 13 -0.02 -3.80 -0.62
CA GLY A 13 -1.27 -3.07 -0.86
C GLY A 13 -2.12 -2.93 0.41
N PRO A 14 -2.61 -4.04 1.00
CA PRO A 14 -3.40 -3.98 2.22
C PRO A 14 -2.61 -3.45 3.43
N THR A 15 -1.29 -3.66 3.51
CA THR A 15 -0.49 -3.06 4.61
C THR A 15 -0.43 -1.54 4.52
N LEU A 16 -0.12 -0.97 3.35
CA LEU A 16 -0.07 0.48 3.14
C LEU A 16 -1.44 1.13 3.33
N ALA A 17 -2.51 0.49 2.83
CA ALA A 17 -3.87 0.93 3.08
C ALA A 17 -4.18 0.94 4.59
N GLY A 18 -3.82 -0.13 5.32
CA GLY A 18 -4.00 -0.21 6.78
C GLY A 18 -3.23 0.88 7.54
N ILE A 19 -1.98 1.14 7.16
CA ILE A 19 -1.16 2.21 7.77
C ILE A 19 -1.82 3.58 7.59
N LEU A 20 -2.30 3.90 6.38
CA LEU A 20 -2.94 5.20 6.12
C LEU A 20 -4.29 5.34 6.82
N ILE A 21 -5.09 4.27 6.88
CA ILE A 21 -6.34 4.29 7.65
C ILE A 21 -6.02 4.49 9.15
N THR A 22 -4.98 3.84 9.67
CA THR A 22 -4.55 4.02 11.06
C THR A 22 -4.11 5.47 11.33
N ALA A 23 -3.35 6.07 10.41
CA ALA A 23 -2.95 7.48 10.48
C ALA A 23 -4.18 8.42 10.45
N ALA A 24 -5.19 8.12 9.63
CA ALA A 24 -6.44 8.88 9.58
C ALA A 24 -7.18 8.86 10.93
N LEU A 25 -7.23 7.70 11.58
CA LEU A 25 -7.85 7.53 12.88
C LEU A 25 -7.10 8.30 13.98
N VAL A 26 -5.76 8.34 13.93
CA VAL A 26 -4.94 9.16 14.83
C VAL A 26 -5.25 10.65 14.66
N MET A 27 -5.57 11.09 13.44
CA MET A 27 -6.04 12.46 13.15
C MET A 27 -7.51 12.71 13.51
N ASN A 28 -8.15 11.80 14.27
CA ASN A 28 -9.55 11.89 14.68
C ASN A 28 -10.55 11.84 13.50
N MET A 29 -10.15 11.33 12.33
CA MET A 29 -11.00 11.23 11.14
C MET A 29 -11.76 9.89 11.11
N PHE A 30 -12.93 9.85 11.75
CA PHE A 30 -13.77 8.63 11.82
C PHE A 30 -14.83 8.52 10.71
N THR A 31 -14.88 9.44 9.76
CA THR A 31 -15.89 9.43 8.70
C THR A 31 -15.60 8.35 7.67
N VAL A 32 -16.64 7.63 7.22
CA VAL A 32 -16.57 6.61 6.15
C VAL A 32 -15.87 7.13 4.90
N LYS A 33 -16.18 8.37 4.50
CA LYS A 33 -15.52 9.05 3.36
C LYS A 33 -14.01 9.18 3.56
N ALA A 34 -13.56 9.51 4.77
CA ALA A 34 -12.13 9.64 5.07
C ALA A 34 -11.42 8.30 4.93
N MET A 35 -12.00 7.22 5.47
CA MET A 35 -11.44 5.87 5.36
C MET A 35 -11.30 5.41 3.89
N ILE A 36 -12.34 5.62 3.08
CA ILE A 36 -12.32 5.27 1.65
C ILE A 36 -11.24 6.07 0.91
N VAL A 37 -11.13 7.37 1.18
CA VAL A 37 -10.10 8.22 0.56
C VAL A 37 -8.70 7.76 0.98
N THR A 38 -8.46 7.50 2.26
CA THR A 38 -7.15 7.02 2.72
C THR A 38 -6.81 5.62 2.21
N ALA A 39 -7.80 4.74 2.07
CA ALA A 39 -7.61 3.43 1.45
C ALA A 39 -7.27 3.57 -0.05
N ALA A 40 -7.95 4.44 -0.77
CA ALA A 40 -7.68 4.72 -2.18
C ALA A 40 -6.28 5.31 -2.37
N ILE A 41 -5.87 6.26 -1.53
CA ILE A 41 -4.51 6.80 -1.52
C ILE A 41 -3.49 5.68 -1.25
N GLY A 42 -3.77 4.80 -0.28
CA GLY A 42 -2.90 3.66 0.04
C GLY A 42 -2.73 2.69 -1.11
N PHE A 43 -3.80 2.45 -1.87
CA PHE A 43 -3.75 1.62 -3.07
C PHE A 43 -2.91 2.27 -4.19
N VAL A 44 -3.09 3.58 -4.41
CA VAL A 44 -2.30 4.33 -5.41
C VAL A 44 -0.81 4.37 -5.02
N VAL A 45 -0.50 4.55 -3.74
CA VAL A 45 0.87 4.59 -3.22
C VAL A 45 1.49 3.19 -3.17
N ALA A 46 0.69 2.12 -3.02
CA ALA A 46 1.18 0.75 -3.06
C ALA A 46 1.66 0.31 -4.45
N LEU A 47 1.13 0.88 -5.53
CA LEU A 47 1.59 0.60 -6.90
C LEU A 47 3.08 0.93 -7.10
N PRO A 48 3.58 2.17 -6.90
CA PRO A 48 4.99 2.49 -7.06
C PRO A 48 5.87 1.77 -6.03
N ILE A 49 5.40 1.60 -4.79
CA ILE A 49 6.18 0.91 -3.74
C ILE A 49 6.40 -0.56 -4.09
N SER A 50 5.35 -1.26 -4.54
CA SER A 50 5.49 -2.67 -4.95
C SER A 50 6.44 -2.84 -6.13
N TRP A 51 6.47 -1.88 -7.06
CA TRP A 51 7.38 -1.87 -8.21
C TRP A 51 8.83 -1.67 -7.75
N TYR A 52 9.07 -0.73 -6.83
CA TYR A 52 10.39 -0.44 -6.28
C TYR A 52 10.95 -1.62 -5.47
N VAL A 53 10.12 -2.23 -4.62
CA VAL A 53 10.51 -3.41 -3.84
C VAL A 53 10.77 -4.62 -4.75
N ALA A 54 9.92 -4.86 -5.76
CA ALA A 54 10.14 -5.93 -6.72
C ALA A 54 11.41 -5.73 -7.57
N LYS A 55 11.79 -4.47 -7.86
CA LYS A 55 13.04 -4.15 -8.53
C LYS A 55 14.25 -4.44 -7.65
N MET A 56 14.25 -3.98 -6.39
CA MET A 56 15.34 -4.26 -5.45
C MET A 56 15.55 -5.76 -5.20
N ILE A 57 14.49 -6.56 -5.16
CA ILE A 57 14.60 -8.01 -4.98
C ILE A 57 15.21 -8.68 -6.22
N ASN A 58 14.87 -8.24 -7.43
CA ASN A 58 15.49 -8.77 -8.66
C ASN A 58 16.94 -8.36 -8.83
N GLU A 59 17.32 -7.17 -8.36
CA GLU A 59 18.66 -6.63 -8.52
C GLU A 59 19.67 -7.28 -7.53
N ASN A 60 19.16 -7.86 -6.42
CA ASN A 60 19.94 -8.56 -5.40
C ASN A 60 19.89 -10.10 -5.51
N ALA A 61 19.28 -10.66 -6.55
CA ALA A 61 19.17 -12.11 -6.80
C ALA A 61 20.07 -12.55 -7.96
#